data_AF-A0A7W4FEL6-F1
#
_entry.id   AF-A0A7W4FEL6-F1
#
_cell.length_a   1.000
_cell.length_b   1.000
_cell.length_c   1.000
_cell.angle_alpha   90.00
_cell.angle_beta   90.00
_cell.angle_gamma   90.00
#
_symmetry.space_group_name_H-M   'P 1'
#
loop_
_entity.id
_entity.type
_entity.pdbx_description
1 polymer ?
#
loop_
_entity_poly.entity_id
_entity_poly.type
_entity_poly.pdbx_seq_one_letter_code
_entity_poly.pdbx_strand_id
1 'polypeptide(L)'
;MTVRPPSAIRRSLSSRARLLPALALSPMLAALAACGSSPHSADAGLAMPKNHLLSEDRSASGGDDQIGNSGVNAYLWRGAIDTLSFMPFASADAVGGVILTDWYTPPATKNERFKITAYVLSRNLRSDAIRVSVFRQAFTDGQWTDTPVAPNTVSDITSRILTRARQLRADSGGH
;
A
#
# COMPACT_ATOMS: atom_id res chain seq x y z
N MET A 1 62.10 2.75 -7.02
CA MET A 1 60.78 3.12 -6.47
C MET A 1 59.97 1.85 -6.34
N THR A 2 59.83 1.36 -5.11
CA THR A 2 59.47 -0.02 -4.75
C THR A 2 57.96 -0.17 -4.58
N VAL A 3 57.37 -1.10 -5.31
CA VAL A 3 55.95 -1.45 -5.30
C VAL A 3 55.58 -2.14 -3.98
N ARG A 4 54.53 -1.65 -3.31
CA ARG A 4 54.00 -2.20 -2.04
C ARG A 4 52.82 -3.16 -2.34
N PRO A 5 52.81 -4.39 -1.81
CA PRO A 5 51.73 -5.35 -2.05
C PRO A 5 50.49 -5.14 -1.15
N PRO A 6 49.30 -5.61 -1.56
CA PRO A 6 48.07 -5.55 -0.76
C PRO A 6 48.04 -6.62 0.34
N SER A 7 47.66 -6.22 1.55
CA SER A 7 47.53 -7.10 2.72
C SER A 7 46.22 -7.90 2.69
N ALA A 8 46.34 -9.20 2.96
CA ALA A 8 45.26 -10.17 2.95
C ALA A 8 44.58 -10.33 4.33
N ILE A 9 43.25 -10.54 4.28
CA ILE A 9 42.42 -11.50 5.03
C ILE A 9 42.52 -11.53 6.57
N ARG A 10 41.39 -11.27 7.24
CA ARG A 10 40.90 -12.10 8.35
C ARG A 10 39.39 -12.30 8.29
N ARG A 11 38.97 -13.54 8.02
CA ARG A 11 37.59 -14.01 8.21
C ARG A 11 37.36 -14.23 9.70
N SER A 12 36.36 -13.57 10.27
CA SER A 12 35.88 -13.83 11.63
C SER A 12 34.69 -14.78 11.56
N LEU A 13 34.94 -16.04 11.92
CA LEU A 13 33.92 -17.04 12.23
C LEU A 13 33.54 -16.89 13.71
N SER A 14 32.27 -16.62 13.98
CA SER A 14 31.68 -16.65 15.32
C SER A 14 30.18 -16.84 15.16
N SER A 15 29.46 -17.68 15.89
CA SER A 15 29.79 -18.84 16.70
C SER A 15 28.47 -19.63 16.78
N ARG A 16 28.53 -20.96 16.76
CA ARG A 16 27.35 -21.82 16.93
C ARG A 16 26.81 -21.67 18.35
N ALA A 17 25.51 -21.49 18.50
CA ALA A 17 24.79 -21.94 19.69
C ALA A 17 23.52 -22.68 19.25
N ARG A 18 23.55 -24.00 19.45
CA ARG A 18 22.40 -24.89 19.37
C ARG A 18 21.58 -24.73 20.66
N LEU A 19 20.28 -24.99 20.62
CA LEU A 19 19.56 -26.00 21.42
C LEU A 19 18.02 -25.83 21.26
N LEU A 20 17.39 -26.93 20.86
CA LEU A 20 15.94 -27.25 20.82
C LEU A 20 15.49 -27.76 22.22
N PRO A 21 14.27 -28.33 22.44
CA PRO A 21 12.88 -27.97 22.10
C PRO A 21 11.90 -28.12 23.31
N ALA A 22 10.65 -27.63 23.24
CA ALA A 22 9.50 -28.09 24.05
C ALA A 22 8.20 -27.57 23.40
N LEU A 23 7.39 -28.38 22.71
CA LEU A 23 6.32 -29.25 23.23
C LEU A 23 5.27 -28.52 24.09
N ALA A 24 4.18 -28.09 23.46
CA ALA A 24 2.86 -28.00 24.10
C ALA A 24 1.76 -28.04 23.03
N LEU A 25 1.16 -29.23 22.88
CA LEU A 25 -0.05 -29.51 22.13
C LEU A 25 -1.25 -29.10 23.00
N SER A 26 -2.15 -28.24 22.52
CA SER A 26 -3.43 -27.98 23.18
C SER A 26 -4.49 -27.60 22.14
N PRO A 27 -5.38 -28.54 21.76
CA PRO A 27 -6.64 -28.21 21.12
C PRO A 27 -7.73 -28.17 22.20
N MET A 28 -8.38 -27.01 22.38
CA MET A 28 -9.60 -26.92 23.18
C MET A 28 -10.75 -26.46 22.30
N LEU A 29 -11.63 -27.41 22.07
CA LEU A 29 -12.90 -27.36 21.36
C LEU A 29 -13.96 -26.74 22.29
N ALA A 30 -14.69 -25.70 21.86
CA ALA A 30 -16.01 -25.38 22.40
C ALA A 30 -16.79 -24.48 21.43
N ALA A 31 -17.82 -25.06 20.84
CA ALA A 31 -18.83 -24.38 20.04
C ALA A 31 -19.76 -23.55 20.94
N LEU A 32 -20.08 -22.32 20.54
CA LEU A 32 -21.31 -21.66 20.97
C LEU A 32 -22.10 -21.26 19.72
N ALA A 33 -23.20 -21.98 19.52
CA ALA A 33 -24.32 -21.54 18.72
C ALA A 33 -25.05 -20.42 19.46
N ALA A 34 -25.41 -19.35 18.75
CA ALA A 34 -26.45 -18.42 19.19
C ALA A 34 -27.22 -17.93 17.95
N CYS A 35 -28.32 -18.62 17.65
CA CYS A 35 -29.37 -18.09 16.80
C CYS A 35 -30.15 -17.06 17.60
N GLY A 36 -30.17 -15.80 17.16
CA GLY A 36 -31.01 -14.75 17.70
C GLY A 36 -31.91 -14.19 16.60
N SER A 37 -33.11 -14.74 16.47
CA SER A 37 -34.20 -14.17 15.68
C SER A 37 -35.07 -13.31 16.60
N SER A 38 -35.29 -12.06 16.23
CA SER A 38 -36.29 -11.18 16.86
C SER A 38 -37.11 -10.52 15.76
N PRO A 39 -38.43 -10.79 15.67
CA PRO A 39 -39.32 -10.06 14.80
C PRO A 39 -39.75 -8.76 15.50
N HIS A 40 -39.56 -7.61 14.85
CA HIS A 40 -40.19 -6.36 15.28
C HIS A 40 -41.29 -6.02 14.27
N SER A 41 -42.52 -6.34 14.64
CA SER A 41 -43.73 -5.85 13.99
C SER A 41 -44.16 -4.56 14.69
N ALA A 42 -44.04 -3.43 14.01
CA ALA A 42 -44.68 -2.17 14.30
C ALA A 42 -44.69 -1.39 12.98
N ASP A 43 -45.71 -0.72 12.49
CA ASP A 43 -47.07 -0.46 12.92
C ASP A 43 -47.65 0.26 11.69
N ALA A 44 -48.72 -0.30 11.12
CA ALA A 44 -49.40 0.32 9.99
C ALA A 44 -50.38 1.37 10.51
N GLY A 45 -50.15 2.61 10.11
CA GLY A 45 -51.16 3.66 10.06
C GLY A 45 -50.91 4.80 11.04
N LEU A 46 -50.54 5.96 10.50
CA LEU A 46 -51.28 7.23 10.60
C LEU A 46 -50.58 8.27 9.71
N ALA A 47 -51.37 9.03 8.98
CA ALA A 47 -50.94 9.94 7.93
C ALA A 47 -49.99 11.03 8.44
N MET A 48 -48.75 11.02 7.96
CA MET A 48 -47.86 12.18 7.96
C MET A 48 -47.56 12.59 6.52
N PRO A 49 -47.74 13.87 6.15
CA PRO A 49 -47.32 14.36 4.84
C PRO A 49 -45.79 14.33 4.77
N LYS A 50 -45.26 13.29 4.14
CA LYS A 50 -43.83 13.11 3.88
C LYS A 50 -43.38 14.13 2.82
N ASN A 51 -42.94 15.31 3.25
CA ASN A 51 -42.06 16.12 2.42
C ASN A 51 -40.66 15.50 2.47
N HIS A 52 -40.52 14.35 1.80
CA HIS A 52 -39.30 13.58 1.61
C HIS A 52 -38.43 14.30 0.58
N LEU A 53 -37.77 15.38 0.97
CA LEU A 53 -36.76 16.03 0.12
C LEU A 53 -35.47 16.42 0.84
N LEU A 54 -35.29 16.16 2.15
CA LEU A 54 -34.07 16.53 2.87
C LEU A 54 -33.67 15.58 4.03
N SER A 55 -33.95 14.28 3.92
CA SER A 55 -33.12 13.30 4.65
C SER A 55 -32.01 12.83 3.72
N GLU A 56 -30.99 13.67 3.60
CA GLU A 56 -29.64 13.25 3.23
C GLU A 56 -29.12 12.33 4.34
N ASP A 57 -29.65 11.12 4.40
CA ASP A 57 -28.99 10.02 5.08
C ASP A 57 -27.81 9.59 4.20
N ARG A 58 -26.78 10.45 4.14
CA ARG A 58 -25.45 10.05 3.69
C ARG A 58 -24.72 9.35 4.84
N SER A 59 -25.36 8.37 5.48
CA SER A 59 -24.62 7.28 6.11
C SER A 59 -24.11 6.34 5.01
N ALA A 60 -23.28 6.90 4.12
CA ALA A 60 -22.37 6.12 3.31
C ALA A 60 -21.33 5.54 4.29
N SER A 61 -21.70 4.45 4.97
CA SER A 61 -20.73 3.51 5.52
C SER A 61 -20.03 2.91 4.31
N GLY A 62 -19.02 3.64 3.83
CA GLY A 62 -18.19 3.30 2.69
C GLY A 62 -17.78 1.85 2.78
N GLY A 63 -18.20 1.07 1.78
CA GLY A 63 -17.87 -0.34 1.67
C GLY A 63 -16.38 -0.52 1.87
N ASP A 64 -16.05 -1.41 2.81
CA ASP A 64 -14.72 -1.91 3.16
C ASP A 64 -13.54 -1.08 2.63
N ASP A 65 -13.37 0.15 3.15
CA ASP A 65 -12.22 1.01 2.84
C ASP A 65 -10.88 0.37 3.31
N GLN A 66 -10.91 -0.79 3.98
CA GLN A 66 -9.75 -1.52 4.51
C GLN A 66 -9.46 -2.80 3.73
N ILE A 67 -8.19 -3.16 3.62
CA ILE A 67 -7.78 -4.46 3.08
C ILE A 67 -7.80 -5.48 4.23
N GLY A 68 -8.98 -6.04 4.53
CA GLY A 68 -9.16 -6.93 5.68
C GLY A 68 -8.71 -6.26 6.99
N ASN A 69 -7.95 -6.96 7.85
CA ASN A 69 -7.37 -6.40 9.08
C ASN A 69 -6.13 -5.51 8.85
N SER A 70 -5.81 -5.13 7.60
CA SER A 70 -4.66 -4.27 7.31
C SER A 70 -4.88 -2.84 7.78
N GLY A 71 -3.83 -2.19 8.27
CA GLY A 71 -3.79 -0.76 8.61
C GLY A 71 -3.84 0.18 7.39
N VAL A 72 -4.12 -0.36 6.20
CA VAL A 72 -3.96 0.30 4.90
C VAL A 72 -5.33 0.45 4.21
N ASN A 73 -5.56 1.59 3.55
CA ASN A 73 -6.76 1.82 2.75
C ASN A 73 -6.74 1.01 1.44
N ALA A 74 -7.81 0.26 1.16
CA ALA A 74 -7.92 -0.60 -0.02
C ALA A 74 -7.85 0.16 -1.35
N TYR A 75 -8.47 1.34 -1.42
CA TYR A 75 -8.48 2.17 -2.61
C TYR A 75 -7.14 2.83 -2.87
N LEU A 76 -6.43 3.30 -1.83
CA LEU A 76 -5.07 3.83 -1.97
C LEU A 76 -4.12 2.76 -2.48
N TRP A 77 -4.17 1.56 -1.89
CA TRP A 77 -3.34 0.45 -2.31
C TRP A 77 -3.59 0.07 -3.77
N ARG A 78 -4.86 -0.16 -4.14
CA ARG A 78 -5.23 -0.50 -5.50
C ARG A 78 -4.88 0.61 -6.48
N GLY A 79 -5.18 1.87 -6.13
CA GLY A 79 -4.85 3.03 -6.95
C GLY A 79 -3.34 3.20 -7.14
N ALA A 80 -2.53 2.89 -6.12
CA ALA A 80 -1.08 2.93 -6.21
C ALA A 80 -0.54 1.85 -7.15
N ILE A 81 -1.00 0.60 -7.01
CA ILE A 81 -0.62 -0.49 -7.90
C ILE A 81 -1.01 -0.18 -9.34
N ASP A 82 -2.26 0.21 -9.59
CA ASP A 82 -2.76 0.55 -10.92
C ASP A 82 -1.90 1.64 -11.58
N THR A 83 -1.58 2.70 -10.83
CA THR A 83 -0.79 3.83 -11.34
C THR A 83 0.66 3.46 -11.61
N LEU A 84 1.26 2.59 -10.78
CA LEU A 84 2.67 2.19 -10.88
C LEU A 84 2.90 0.93 -11.72
N SER A 85 1.83 0.29 -12.20
CA SER A 85 1.84 -0.99 -12.94
C SER A 85 2.63 -0.97 -14.26
N PHE A 86 3.01 0.21 -14.76
CA PHE A 86 3.89 0.34 -15.93
C PHE A 86 5.35 0.00 -15.62
N MET A 87 5.73 -0.09 -14.35
CA MET A 87 7.07 -0.52 -13.91
C MET A 87 7.03 -1.92 -13.29
N PRO A 88 8.12 -2.69 -13.38
CA PRO A 88 8.26 -3.93 -12.63
C PRO A 88 8.24 -3.68 -11.10
N PHE A 89 7.51 -4.52 -10.36
CA PHE A 89 7.47 -4.48 -8.90
C PHE A 89 8.51 -5.43 -8.31
N ALA A 90 9.34 -4.91 -7.40
CA ALA A 90 10.27 -5.71 -6.62
C ALA A 90 9.57 -6.37 -5.42
N SER A 91 8.67 -5.64 -4.76
CA SER A 91 7.87 -6.14 -3.64
C SER A 91 6.64 -5.28 -3.39
N ALA A 92 5.51 -5.88 -3.00
CA ALA A 92 4.31 -5.17 -2.60
C ALA A 92 3.67 -5.87 -1.39
N ASP A 93 3.81 -5.27 -0.19
CA ASP A 93 3.21 -5.74 1.06
C ASP A 93 1.97 -4.90 1.42
N ALA A 94 0.79 -5.50 1.28
CA ALA A 94 -0.50 -4.88 1.55
C ALA A 94 -0.82 -4.74 3.06
N VAL A 95 -0.14 -5.51 3.93
CA VAL A 95 -0.31 -5.41 5.38
C VAL A 95 0.55 -4.27 5.92
N GLY A 96 1.81 -4.19 5.48
CA GLY A 96 2.74 -3.12 5.83
C GLY A 96 2.51 -1.80 5.08
N GLY A 97 1.73 -1.81 4.00
CA GLY A 97 1.47 -0.63 3.17
C GLY A 97 2.69 -0.17 2.37
N VAL A 98 3.58 -1.09 2.00
CA VAL A 98 4.83 -0.79 1.30
C VAL A 98 4.78 -1.32 -0.13
N ILE A 99 5.06 -0.45 -1.10
CA ILE A 99 5.18 -0.79 -2.51
C ILE A 99 6.56 -0.36 -3.00
N LEU A 100 7.31 -1.30 -3.56
CA LEU A 100 8.66 -1.11 -4.06
C LEU A 100 8.72 -1.56 -5.52
N THR A 101 9.17 -0.67 -6.40
CA THR A 101 9.44 -1.01 -7.80
C THR A 101 10.91 -1.40 -7.98
N ASP A 102 11.17 -2.14 -9.05
CA ASP A 102 12.52 -2.30 -9.57
C ASP A 102 12.96 -1.03 -10.33
N TRP A 103 14.22 -1.04 -10.78
CA TRP A 103 14.73 -0.01 -11.69
C TRP A 103 14.09 -0.15 -13.07
N TYR A 104 13.46 0.92 -13.54
CA TYR A 104 12.81 1.00 -14.85
C TYR A 104 13.49 2.07 -15.73
N THR A 105 13.81 1.72 -16.97
CA THR A 105 14.34 2.65 -17.98
C THR A 105 13.25 2.96 -19.00
N PRO A 106 12.76 4.21 -19.05
CA PRO A 106 11.77 4.60 -20.04
C PRO A 106 12.30 4.45 -21.47
N PRO A 107 11.47 4.03 -22.43
CA PRO A 107 11.90 3.87 -23.82
C PRO A 107 12.31 5.21 -24.46
N ALA A 108 11.80 6.33 -23.96
CA ALA A 108 12.17 7.68 -24.41
C ALA A 108 13.60 8.09 -24.03
N THR A 109 14.16 7.51 -22.95
CA THR A 109 15.44 7.92 -22.36
C THR A 109 16.25 6.70 -21.93
N LYS A 110 17.09 6.18 -22.83
CA LYS A 110 17.89 4.95 -22.57
C LYS A 110 18.99 5.12 -21.52
N ASN A 111 19.40 6.36 -21.25
CA ASN A 111 20.46 6.67 -20.30
C ASN A 111 19.94 7.06 -18.91
N GLU A 112 18.65 6.84 -18.64
CA GLU A 112 18.07 7.12 -17.32
C GLU A 112 17.32 5.91 -16.80
N ARG A 113 17.36 5.73 -15.48
CA ARG A 113 16.55 4.73 -14.79
C ARG A 113 15.90 5.34 -13.56
N PHE A 114 14.69 4.87 -13.29
CA PHE A 114 13.86 5.35 -12.19
C PHE A 114 13.50 4.19 -11.28
N LYS A 115 13.40 4.48 -9.98
CA LYS A 115 12.87 3.57 -8.99
C LYS A 115 11.91 4.34 -8.10
N ILE A 116 10.79 3.73 -7.76
CA ILE A 116 9.76 4.35 -6.94
C ILE A 116 9.51 3.50 -5.71
N THR A 117 9.35 4.19 -4.59
CA THR A 117 8.92 3.60 -3.32
C THR A 117 7.68 4.36 -2.88
N ALA A 118 6.61 3.63 -2.55
CA ALA A 118 5.37 4.22 -2.06
C ALA A 118 4.99 3.57 -0.74
N TYR A 119 4.59 4.41 0.21
CA TYR A 119 4.18 4.04 1.55
C TYR A 119 2.76 4.53 1.77
N VAL A 120 1.83 3.63 2.04
CA VAL A 120 0.47 3.98 2.44
C VAL A 120 0.43 4.05 3.96
N LEU A 121 0.23 5.26 4.48
CA LEU A 121 0.41 5.61 5.88
C LEU A 121 -0.92 5.66 6.66
N SER A 122 -2.05 5.71 5.97
CA SER A 122 -3.35 5.93 6.59
C SER A 122 -4.46 5.11 5.94
N ARG A 123 -5.53 4.94 6.72
CA ARG A 123 -6.78 4.30 6.32
C ARG A 123 -7.77 5.27 5.68
N ASN A 124 -7.52 6.56 5.81
CA ASN A 124 -8.40 7.60 5.25
C ASN A 124 -7.86 8.08 3.90
N LEU A 125 -8.77 8.42 2.98
CA LEU A 125 -8.42 8.89 1.64
C LEU A 125 -8.06 10.39 1.64
N ARG A 126 -6.90 10.73 2.19
CA ARG A 126 -6.37 12.11 2.32
C ARG A 126 -5.02 12.28 1.61
N SER A 127 -4.62 13.53 1.35
CA SER A 127 -3.43 13.84 0.54
C SER A 127 -2.10 13.40 1.16
N ASP A 128 -2.04 13.25 2.48
CA ASP A 128 -0.89 12.78 3.24
C ASP A 128 -1.01 11.31 3.66
N ALA A 129 -2.05 10.60 3.20
CA ALA A 129 -2.22 9.18 3.46
C ALA A 129 -1.23 8.31 2.68
N ILE A 130 -0.50 8.89 1.73
CA ILE A 130 0.52 8.20 0.95
C ILE A 130 1.77 9.08 0.85
N ARG A 131 2.94 8.44 0.98
CA ARG A 131 4.24 9.06 0.73
C ARG A 131 4.92 8.34 -0.42
N VAL A 132 5.32 9.09 -1.43
CA VAL A 132 6.04 8.57 -2.60
C VAL A 132 7.44 9.15 -2.61
N SER A 133 8.44 8.30 -2.83
CA SER A 133 9.82 8.73 -3.09
C SER A 133 10.28 8.16 -4.42
N VAL A 134 10.83 9.02 -5.27
CA VAL A 134 11.32 8.68 -6.60
C VAL A 134 12.82 8.88 -6.63
N PHE A 135 13.53 7.89 -7.14
CA PHE A 135 14.97 7.90 -7.34
C PHE A 135 15.24 7.88 -8.84
N ARG A 136 16.11 8.78 -9.33
CA ARG A 136 16.59 8.78 -10.71
C ARG A 136 18.10 8.60 -10.72
N GLN A 137 18.57 7.77 -11.63
CA GLN A 137 19.98 7.66 -11.97
C GLN A 137 20.17 7.87 -13.46
N ALA A 138 21.18 8.64 -13.81
CA ALA A 138 21.63 8.84 -15.19
C ALA A 138 22.90 8.01 -15.44
N PHE A 139 23.03 7.49 -16.66
CA PHE A 139 24.22 6.81 -17.11
C PHE A 139 25.19 7.85 -17.69
N THR A 140 26.29 8.08 -17.00
CA THR A 140 27.31 9.08 -17.37
C THR A 140 28.68 8.45 -17.15
N ASP A 141 29.58 8.60 -18.13
CA ASP A 141 30.95 8.07 -18.08
C ASP A 141 31.05 6.56 -17.76
N GLY A 142 30.08 5.78 -18.28
CA GLY A 142 30.05 4.33 -18.08
C GLY A 142 29.55 3.87 -16.71
N GLN A 143 29.06 4.80 -15.87
CA GLN A 143 28.56 4.51 -14.52
C GLN A 143 27.16 5.12 -14.28
N TRP A 144 26.40 4.55 -13.36
CA TRP A 144 25.12 5.09 -12.92
C TRP A 144 25.34 6.09 -11.79
N THR A 145 24.92 7.34 -12.00
CA THR A 145 25.06 8.43 -11.03
C THR A 145 23.69 8.93 -10.61
N ASP A 146 23.47 9.12 -9.30
CA ASP A 146 22.22 9.71 -8.78
C ASP A 146 22.04 11.13 -9.32
N THR A 147 20.84 11.42 -9.80
CA THR A 147 20.52 12.73 -10.40
C THR A 147 19.17 13.22 -9.87
N PRO A 148 19.03 14.53 -9.55
CA PRO A 148 17.80 15.06 -8.96
C PRO A 148 16.59 14.91 -9.89
N VAL A 149 15.55 14.20 -9.43
CA VAL A 149 14.25 14.08 -10.11
C VAL A 149 13.65 15.46 -10.39
N ALA A 150 12.86 15.59 -11.47
CA ALA A 150 12.14 16.83 -11.72
C ALA A 150 11.21 17.18 -10.52
N PRO A 151 11.10 18.46 -10.16
CA PRO A 151 10.50 18.87 -8.88
C PRO A 151 9.03 18.43 -8.73
N ASN A 152 8.29 18.35 -9.84
CA ASN A 152 6.86 18.01 -9.83
C ASN A 152 6.59 16.50 -9.95
N THR A 153 7.59 15.67 -10.27
CA THR A 153 7.36 14.24 -10.54
C THR A 153 6.73 13.52 -9.35
N VAL A 154 7.19 13.82 -8.13
CA VAL A 154 6.66 13.18 -6.92
C VAL A 154 5.21 13.61 -6.67
N SER A 155 4.91 14.91 -6.79
CA SER A 155 3.55 15.43 -6.60
C SER A 155 2.59 14.93 -7.68
N ASP A 156 3.04 14.82 -8.92
CA ASP A 156 2.23 14.37 -10.05
C ASP A 156 1.84 12.91 -9.89
N ILE A 157 2.80 12.05 -9.52
CA ILE A 157 2.55 10.63 -9.26
C ILE A 157 1.60 10.48 -8.08
N THR A 158 1.85 11.20 -6.98
CA THR A 158 0.99 11.19 -5.80
C THR A 158 -0.45 11.59 -6.14
N SER A 159 -0.61 12.65 -6.93
CA SER A 159 -1.91 13.15 -7.37
C SER A 159 -2.65 12.15 -8.27
N ARG A 160 -1.93 11.46 -9.16
CA ARG A 160 -2.48 10.39 -10.00
C ARG A 160 -2.99 9.22 -9.16
N ILE A 161 -2.22 8.79 -8.16
CA ILE A 161 -2.63 7.72 -7.23
C ILE A 161 -3.89 8.11 -6.47
N LEU A 162 -3.92 9.32 -5.89
CA LEU A 162 -5.09 9.82 -5.16
C LEU A 162 -6.32 9.93 -6.06
N THR A 163 -6.15 10.40 -7.29
CA THR A 163 -7.24 10.49 -8.27
C THR A 163 -7.77 9.11 -8.61
N ARG A 164 -6.90 8.14 -8.90
CA ARG A 164 -7.29 6.76 -9.19
C ARG A 164 -8.00 6.11 -8.00
N ALA A 165 -7.52 6.33 -6.78
CA ALA A 165 -8.15 5.81 -5.57
C ALA A 165 -9.56 6.38 -5.34
N ARG A 166 -9.77 7.69 -5.61
CA ARG A 166 -11.11 8.31 -5.53
C ARG A 166 -12.06 7.76 -6.58
N GLN A 167 -11.57 7.51 -7.79
CA GLN A 167 -12.36 6.85 -8.84
C GLN A 167 -12.81 5.47 -8.39
N LEU A 168 -11.88 4.63 -7.92
CA LEU A 168 -12.19 3.29 -7.42
C LEU A 168 -13.23 3.32 -6.28
N ARG A 169 -13.16 4.31 -5.38
CA ARG A 169 -14.14 4.48 -4.31
C ARG A 169 -15.52 4.85 -4.85
N ALA A 170 -15.58 5.80 -5.79
CA ALA A 170 -16.83 6.20 -6.43
C ALA A 170 -17.48 5.03 -7.17
N ASP A 171 -16.69 4.26 -7.92
CA ASP A 171 -17.15 3.09 -8.69
C ASP A 171 -17.72 2.01 -7.76
N SER A 172 -17.13 1.81 -6.58
CA SER A 172 -17.60 0.80 -5.61
C SER A 172 -18.86 1.19 -4.81
N GLY A 173 -19.16 2.48 -4.68
CA GLY A 173 -20.33 2.96 -3.93
C GLY A 173 -21.54 3.30 -4.82
N GLY A 174 -21.43 3.10 -6.14
CA GLY A 174 -22.48 3.37 -7.13
C GLY A 174 -23.31 2.15 -7.54
N HIS A 175 -23.21 1.04 -6.81
CA HIS A 175 -23.99 -0.18 -6.98
C HIS A 175 -24.73 -0.52 -5.69
#